data_AF-A0A3D5AJY8-F1
#
_entry.id   AF-A0A3D5AJY8-F1
#
_cell.length_a   1.000
_cell.length_b   1.000
_cell.length_c   1.000
_cell.angle_alpha   90.00
_cell.angle_beta   90.00
_cell.angle_gamma   90.00
#
_symmetry.space_group_name_H-M   'P 1'
#
loop_
_entity.id
_entity.type
_entity.pdbx_description
1 polymer ?
#
loop_
_entity_poly.entity_id
_entity_poly.type
_entity_poly.pdbx_seq_one_letter_code
_entity_poly.pdbx_strand_id
1 'polypeptide(L)' 'VGLTRAQRHLFLSHSSRRATFGTERDMRPAPFLADIDSNLVEQLGDFAPRQPRDQQLRLL' A
#
# COMPACT_ATOMS: atom_id res chain seq x y z
N VAL A 1 -16.70 -2.20 -0.99
CA VAL A 1 -16.81 -1.73 -2.40
C VAL A 1 -15.48 -1.72 -3.16
N GLY A 2 -14.34 -1.36 -2.56
CA GLY A 2 -13.07 -1.26 -3.30
C GLY A 2 -12.65 -2.54 -4.04
N LEU A 3 -12.81 -3.70 -3.40
CA LEU A 3 -12.44 -5.01 -3.97
C LEU A 3 -13.20 -5.31 -5.28
N THR A 4 -14.50 -5.04 -5.33
CA THR A 4 -15.35 -5.32 -6.50
C THR A 4 -15.26 -4.30 -7.62
N ARG A 5 -14.42 -3.25 -7.46
CA ARG A 5 -14.15 -2.27 -8.52
C ARG A 5 -13.04 -2.72 -9.47
N ALA A 6 -12.14 -3.59 -8.99
CA ALA A 6 -11.10 -4.14 -9.84
C ALA A 6 -11.73 -5.06 -10.90
N GLN A 7 -11.36 -4.86 -12.17
CA GLN A 7 -11.88 -5.65 -13.29
C GLN A 7 -10.95 -6.80 -13.68
N ARG A 8 -9.63 -6.59 -13.56
CA ARG A 8 -8.59 -7.54 -14.03
C ARG A 8 -7.56 -7.86 -12.96
N HIS A 9 -7.01 -6.83 -12.33
CA HIS A 9 -5.98 -6.97 -11.30
C HIS A 9 -6.34 -6.08 -10.11
N LEU A 10 -6.11 -6.60 -8.91
CA LEU A 10 -6.23 -5.88 -7.65
C LEU A 10 -4.88 -5.96 -6.94
N PHE A 11 -4.26 -4.82 -6.70
CA PHE A 11 -3.04 -4.73 -5.90
C PHE A 11 -3.42 -4.28 -4.49
N LEU A 12 -2.96 -5.04 -3.50
CA LEU A 12 -3.15 -4.73 -2.08
C LEU A 12 -1.81 -4.28 -1.50
N SER A 13 -1.84 -3.28 -0.62
CA SER A 13 -0.65 -2.81 0.07
C SER A 13 -0.99 -2.40 1.50
N HIS A 14 0.00 -2.52 2.38
CA HIS A 14 -0.03 -1.95 3.70
C HIS A 14 1.37 -1.39 4.02
N SER A 15 1.44 -0.44 4.94
CA SER A 15 2.71 0.07 5.46
C SER A 15 2.76 -0.22 6.95
N SER A 16 3.90 -0.66 7.45
CA SER A 16 4.14 -0.82 8.88
C SER A 16 4.32 0.51 9.60
N ARG A 17 4.70 1.58 8.88
CA ARG A 17 4.84 2.94 9.41
C ARG A 17 4.20 3.96 8.48
N ARG A 18 3.48 4.92 9.05
CA ARG A 18 2.82 5.96 8.26
C ARG A 18 2.98 7.32 8.91
N ALA A 19 3.46 8.29 8.14
CA ALA A 19 3.44 9.70 8.49
C ALA A 19 2.09 10.31 8.06
N THR A 20 1.34 10.86 9.02
CA THR A 20 0.10 11.60 8.77
C THR A 20 0.03 12.80 9.69
N PHE A 21 -0.33 13.97 9.14
CA PHE A 21 -0.45 15.21 9.92
C PHE A 21 0.79 15.50 10.80
N GLY A 22 1.98 15.32 10.21
CA GLY A 22 3.26 15.55 10.88
C GLY A 22 3.67 14.52 11.94
N THR A 23 2.88 13.47 12.16
CA THR A 23 3.19 12.42 13.14
C THR A 23 3.41 11.09 12.44
N GLU A 24 4.49 10.39 12.80
CA GLU A 24 4.74 9.01 12.40
C GLU A 24 4.13 8.04 13.41
N ARG A 25 3.49 6.98 12.90
CA ARG A 25 2.87 5.94 13.73
C ARG A 25 3.12 4.56 13.14
N ASP A 26 3.32 3.59 14.03
CA ASP A 26 3.26 2.18 13.69
C ASP A 26 1.82 1.79 13.33
N MET A 27 1.71 1.01 12.28
CA MET A 27 0.46 0.57 11.70
C MET A 27 0.46 -0.95 11.62
N ARG A 28 -0.67 -1.54 12.01
CA ARG A 28 -0.93 -2.96 11.74
C ARG A 28 -1.65 -3.09 10.39
N PRO A 29 -1.52 -4.24 9.71
CA PRO A 29 -2.37 -4.56 8.56
C PRO A 29 -3.85 -4.40 8.93
N ALA A 30 -4.65 -3.97 7.96
CA ALA A 30 -6.09 -3.84 8.19
C ALA A 30 -6.72 -5.24 8.41
N PRO A 31 -7.69 -5.40 9.34
CA PRO A 31 -8.24 -6.71 9.71
C PRO A 31 -8.77 -7.52 8.52
N PHE A 32 -9.42 -6.86 7.56
CA PHE A 32 -9.96 -7.53 6.37
C PHE A 32 -8.91 -8.19 5.47
N LEU A 33 -7.62 -7.84 5.62
CA LEU A 33 -6.54 -8.51 4.89
C LEU A 33 -6.31 -9.93 5.41
N ALA A 34 -6.63 -10.20 6.67
CA ALA A 34 -6.53 -11.54 7.26
C ALA A 34 -7.67 -12.47 6.81
N ASP A 35 -8.79 -11.91 6.34
CA ASP A 35 -9.95 -12.67 5.85
C ASP A 35 -9.80 -13.12 4.39
N ILE A 36 -8.78 -12.63 3.68
CA ILE A 36 -8.51 -13.00 2.29
C ILE A 36 -7.74 -14.32 2.28
N ASP A 37 -8.26 -15.32 1.56
CA ASP A 37 -7.58 -16.61 1.35
C ASP A 37 -6.19 -16.37 0.73
N SER A 38 -5.16 -16.88 1.39
CA SER A 38 -3.76 -16.74 0.96
C SER A 38 -3.50 -17.31 -0.43
N ASN A 39 -4.31 -18.28 -0.89
CA ASN A 39 -4.18 -18.85 -2.23
C ASN A 39 -4.67 -17.90 -3.35
N LEU A 40 -5.37 -16.82 -2.99
CA LEU A 40 -5.83 -15.78 -3.92
C LEU A 40 -4.82 -14.64 -4.07
N VAL A 41 -3.74 -14.64 -3.27
CA VAL A 41 -2.78 -13.54 -3.21
C VAL A 41 -1.39 -14.06 -3.57
N GLU A 42 -0.76 -13.34 -4.50
CA GLU A 42 0.67 -13.48 -4.75
C GLU A 42 1.42 -12.42 -3.94
N GLN A 43 2.37 -12.84 -3.12
CA GLN A 43 3.25 -11.91 -2.42
C GLN A 43 4.30 -11.39 -3.39
N LEU A 44 4.11 -10.17 -3.89
CA LEU A 44 5.21 -9.47 -4.57
C LEU A 44 6.29 -9.21 -3.51
N GLY A 45 7.48 -9.75 -3.75
CA GLY A 45 8.60 -9.72 -2.81
C GLY A 45 9.05 -8.30 -2.43
N ASP A 46 10.14 -8.20 -1.68
CA ASP A 46 10.59 -6.93 -1.10
C ASP A 46 10.81 -5.85 -2.16
N PHE A 47 9.88 -4.90 -2.22
CA PHE A 47 10.07 -3.67 -2.95
C PHE A 47 11.10 -2.84 -2.19
N ALA A 48 12.32 -2.76 -2.71
CA ALA A 48 13.32 -1.85 -2.17
C ALA A 48 12.70 -0.44 -2.08
N PRO A 49 12.85 0.27 -0.94
CA PRO A 49 12.29 1.60 -0.77
C PRO A 49 12.79 2.49 -1.90
N ARG A 50 11.86 2.92 -2.76
CA ARG A 50 12.18 3.80 -3.87
C ARG A 50 12.54 5.16 -3.30
N GLN A 51 13.79 5.59 -3.50
CA GLN A 51 14.21 6.93 -3.14
C GLN A 51 13.31 7.95 -3.88
N PRO A 52 12.65 8.88 -3.17
CA PRO A 52 11.90 9.94 -3.81
C PRO A 52 12.86 10.65 -4.77
N ARG A 53 12.53 10.68 -6.06
CA ARG A 53 13.26 11.56 -6.97
C ARG A 53 12.88 12.98 -6.55
N ASP A 54 13.85 13.84 -6.33
CA ASP A 54 13.66 15.28 -6.08
C ASP A 54 13.09 15.95 -7.35
N GLN A 55 11.91 15.53 -7.78
CA GLN A 55 11.15 16.14 -8.84
C GLN A 55 10.37 17.27 -8.20
N GLN A 56 11.01 18.44 -8.15
CA GLN A 56 10.33 19.69 -7.87
C GLN A 56 9.21 19.87 -8.91
N LEU A 57 7.96 19.66 -8.48
CA LEU A 57 6.79 19.92 -9.30
C LEU A 57 6.72 21.44 -9.51
N ARG A 58 6.90 21.88 -10.76
CA ARG A 58 6.71 23.29 -11.12
C ARG A 58 5.22 23.54 -11.24
N LEU A 59 4.74 24.55 -10.51
CA LEU A 59 3.41 25.11 -10.71
C LEU A 59 3.51 26.00 -11.96
N LEU A 60 3.08 25.45 -13.10
CA LEU A 60 2.77 26.23 -14.30
C LEU A 60 1.35 26.77 -14.17
#